data_AF-A0AAT9F3E8-F1
#
_entry.id   AF-A0AAT9F3E8-F1
#
_cell.length_a   1.000
_cell.length_b   1.000
_cell.length_c   1.000
_cell.angle_alpha   90.00
_cell.angle_beta   90.00
_cell.angle_gamma   90.00
#
_symmetry.space_group_name_H-M   'P 1'
#
loop_
_entity.id
_entity.type
_entity.pdbx_description
1 polymer ?
#
loop_
_entity_poly.entity_id
_entity_poly.type
_entity_poly.pdbx_seq_one_letter_code
_entity_poly.pdbx_strand_id
1 'polypeptide(L)' 'MKLTWTEPAIADRLAIYEWLELKNPAAAAENDAKIADAAARLVHHPPAGKRGG' A
#
# COMPACT_ATOMS: atom_id res chain seq x y z
N MET A 1 -17.95 -0.58 -0.90
CA MET A 1 -17.16 0.40 -1.66
C MET A 1 -16.17 -0.37 -2.53
N LYS A 2 -15.85 0.07 -3.76
CA LYS A 2 -14.86 -0.62 -4.61
C LYS A 2 -13.49 0.00 -4.39
N LEU A 3 -12.51 -0.79 -3.98
CA LEU A 3 -11.10 -0.37 -3.93
C LEU A 3 -10.56 -0.33 -5.36
N THR A 4 -9.96 0.80 -5.74
CA THR A 4 -9.32 0.99 -7.04
C THR A 4 -7.97 1.66 -6.81
N TRP A 5 -6.91 1.05 -7.34
CA TRP A 5 -5.58 1.66 -7.38
C TRP A 5 -5.48 2.54 -8.62
N THR A 6 -5.04 3.78 -8.45
CA THR A 6 -4.70 4.66 -9.57
C THR A 6 -3.32 4.30 -10.10
N GLU A 7 -3.01 4.67 -11.35
CA GLU A 7 -1.66 4.47 -11.91
C GLU A 7 -0.56 5.10 -11.04
N PRO A 8 -0.70 6.34 -10.51
CA PRO A 8 0.28 6.88 -9.56
C PRO A 8 0.45 6.02 -8.31
N ALA A 9 -0.63 5.49 -7.73
CA ALA A 9 -0.53 4.67 -6.51
C ALA A 9 0.16 3.32 -6.77
N ILE A 10 0.03 2.77 -7.97
CA ILE A 10 0.77 1.57 -8.40
C ILE A 10 2.26 1.92 -8.56
N ALA A 11 2.57 3.04 -9.21
CA ALA A 11 3.95 3.52 -9.37
C ALA A 11 4.63 3.78 -8.02
N ASP A 12 3.92 4.39 -7.06
CA ASP A 12 4.43 4.62 -5.71
C ASP A 12 4.75 3.31 -4.99
N ARG A 13 3.85 2.32 -5.04
CA ARG A 13 4.08 1.00 -4.44
C ARG A 13 5.30 0.32 -5.06
N LEU A 14 5.45 0.38 -6.38
CA LEU A 14 6.59 -0.20 -7.08
C LEU A 14 7.90 0.48 -6.67
N ALA A 15 7.94 1.81 -6.65
CA ALA A 15 9.14 2.57 -6.28
C ALA A 15 9.57 2.29 -4.82
N ILE A 16 8.61 2.17 -3.90
CA ILE A 16 8.88 1.79 -2.50
C ILE A 16 9.46 0.37 -2.43
N TYR A 17 8.83 -0.58 -3.15
CA TYR A 17 9.28 -1.97 -3.17
C TYR A 17 10.70 -2.09 -3.70
N GLU A 18 10.99 -1.51 -4.87
CA GLU A 18 12.30 -1.54 -5.50
C GLU A 18 13.39 -0.93 -4.59
N TRP A 19 13.09 0.20 -3.94
CA TRP A 19 14.04 0.81 -3.02
C TRP A 19 14.33 -0.07 -1.79
N LEU A 20 13.31 -0.74 -1.25
CA LEU A 20 13.45 -1.65 -0.12
C LEU A 20 14.17 -2.95 -0.53
N GLU A 21 13.88 -3.48 -1.70
CA GLU A 21 14.43 -4.75 -2.19
C GLU A 21 15.96 -4.70 -2.30
N LEU A 22 16.52 -3.56 -2.72
CA LEU A 22 17.97 -3.31 -2.76
C LEU A 22 18.65 -3.44 -1.39
N LYS A 23 17.90 -3.33 -0.30
CA LYS A 23 18.41 -3.32 1.08
C LYS A 23 18.03 -4.58 1.84
N ASN A 24 16.78 -5.02 1.69
CA ASN A 24 16.20 -6.16 2.37
C ASN A 24 14.96 -6.66 1.59
N PRO A 25 15.12 -7.69 0.74
CA PRO A 25 14.02 -8.27 -0.03
C PRO A 25 12.85 -8.77 0.83
N ALA A 26 13.13 -9.32 2.02
CA ALA A 26 12.08 -9.77 2.92
C ALA A 26 11.24 -8.59 3.44
N ALA A 27 11.89 -7.46 3.76
CA ALA A 27 11.18 -6.25 4.18
C ALA A 27 10.36 -5.63 3.05
N ALA A 28 10.81 -5.72 1.80
CA ALA A 28 10.05 -5.26 0.63
C ALA A 28 8.73 -6.03 0.49
N ALA A 29 8.79 -7.37 0.54
CA ALA A 29 7.61 -8.22 0.49
C ALA A 29 6.66 -7.99 1.68
N GLU A 30 7.20 -7.87 2.91
CA GLU A 30 6.39 -7.60 4.09
C GLU A 30 5.71 -6.23 4.03
N ASN A 31 6.40 -5.20 3.50
CA ASN A 31 5.85 -3.86 3.34
C ASN A 31 4.70 -3.84 2.31
N ASP A 32 4.89 -4.47 1.15
CA ASP A 32 3.87 -4.52 0.10
C ASP A 32 2.58 -5.19 0.58
N ALA A 33 2.73 -6.31 1.32
CA ALA A 33 1.63 -7.02 1.94
C ALA A 33 0.89 -6.16 2.98
N LYS A 34 1.60 -5.44 3.85
CA LYS A 34 1.00 -4.52 4.83
C LYS A 34 0.18 -3.42 4.16
N ILE A 35 0.65 -2.87 3.04
CA ILE A 35 -0.08 -1.86 2.26
C ILE A 35 -1.36 -2.46 1.69
N ALA A 36 -1.27 -3.64 1.06
CA ALA A 36 -2.43 -4.33 0.50
C ALA A 36 -3.49 -4.65 1.56
N ASP A 37 -3.09 -5.19 2.70
CA ASP A 37 -3.98 -5.53 3.82
C ASP A 37 -4.66 -4.30 4.40
N ALA A 38 -3.92 -3.19 4.56
CA ALA A 38 -4.48 -1.93 5.02
C ALA A 38 -5.53 -1.38 4.06
N ALA A 39 -5.26 -1.42 2.75
CA ALA A 39 -6.18 -0.98 1.72
C ALA A 39 -7.44 -1.87 1.65
N ALA A 40 -7.30 -3.20 1.82
CA ALA A 40 -8.41 -4.13 1.84
C ALA A 40 -9.39 -3.82 2.99
N ARG A 41 -8.88 -3.43 4.17
CA ARG A 41 -9.74 -3.05 5.31
C ARG A 41 -10.62 -1.83 5.03
N LEU A 42 -10.21 -0.91 4.15
CA LEU A 42 -11.00 0.27 3.78
C LEU A 42 -12.29 -0.09 3.01
N VAL A 43 -12.35 -1.27 2.39
CA VAL A 43 -13.58 -1.76 1.75
C VAL A 43 -14.68 -1.98 2.80
N HIS A 44 -14.30 -2.46 3.98
CA HIS A 44 -15.20 -2.77 5.09
C HIS A 44 -15.41 -1.57 6.03
N HIS A 45 -14.39 -0.70 6.16
CA HIS A 45 -14.45 0.49 7.01
C HIS A 45 -13.91 1.72 6.28
N PRO A 46 -14.65 2.29 5.31
CA PRO A 46 -14.21 3.46 4.52
C PRO A 46 -13.74 4.68 5.34
N PRO A 47 -14.36 5.04 6.48
CA PRO A 47 -13.90 6.17 7.29
C PRO A 47 -12.72 5.83 8.23
N ALA A 48 -12.13 4.64 8.15
CA ALA A 48 -10.99 4.26 9.00
C ALA A 48 -9.71 5.05 8.69
N GLY A 49 -9.62 5.65 7.50
CA GLY A 49 -8.58 6.63 7.20
C GLY A 49 -8.85 7.95 7.93
N LYS A 50 -7.89 8.42 8.74
CA LYS A 50 -7.92 9.83 9.19
C LYS A 50 -7.73 10.71 7.96
N ARG A 51 -8.58 11.74 7.81
CA ARG A 51 -8.28 12.83 6.86
C ARG A 51 -6.94 13.43 7.29
N GLY A 52 -5.96 13.43 6.39
CA GLY A 52 -4.75 14.22 6.58
C GLY A 52 -5.15 15.69 6.71
N GLY A 53 -4.71 16.33 7.80
CA GLY A 53 -4.83 17.76 8.03
C GLY A 53 -3.48 18.43 7.87
#